data_AF-A0AAU5PHM5-F1
#
_entry.id   AF-A0AAU5PHM5-F1
#
_cell.length_a   1.000
_cell.length_b   1.000
_cell.length_c   1.000
_cell.angle_alpha   90.00
_cell.angle_beta   90.00
_cell.angle_gamma   90.00
#
_symmetry.space_group_name_H-M   'P 1'
#
loop_
_entity.id
_entity.type
_entity.pdbx_description
1 polymer ?
#
loop_
_entity_poly.entity_id
_entity_poly.type
_entity_poly.pdbx_seq_one_letter_code
_entity_poly.pdbx_strand_id
1 'polypeptide(L)'
;MKAAPAPRPENPPAPFGDLSRASIAELGELARSVWTHRVKSDGYKRRAGIRRLFGHLETLPGETWQERWEASGFNREEAPGVSILGRPGSRIDPSDLASALRMAFAARIIQPSLPGFRANKFSTYPESFRLLQKDPDLDAFFEIVDAQHHLTAIRRARAKFDLACVLTTQGIAMEHLTPSALLHYSLESKRLGLTHGANKDTTRFAALGAWEILHKMGHFPPGSPPTLRTSVYDGQRSIEELVDRYGVKNAAVRQLLIDYLTRRKAETDYNTLESLSRHLAGHFWALIEELNPGQRDLNLSQELYDQWRAEIQYWRKDGKSDRTKIRKDTPVAGPRPARRGPLRAPGQPVGTRPGGPAGGILRARGPPL
;
A
#
# COMPACT_ATOMS: atom_id res chain seq x y z
N MET A 1 7.43 -12.85 -12.38
CA MET A 1 8.57 -12.25 -11.63
C MET A 1 8.16 -12.09 -10.18
N LYS A 2 8.95 -12.56 -9.21
CA LYS A 2 8.61 -12.45 -7.77
C LYS A 2 9.12 -11.12 -7.21
N ALA A 3 8.33 -10.45 -6.38
CA ALA A 3 8.74 -9.26 -5.65
C ALA A 3 9.71 -9.63 -4.52
N ALA A 4 10.88 -9.01 -4.49
CA ALA A 4 11.88 -9.14 -3.43
C ALA A 4 12.69 -7.84 -3.32
N PRO A 5 13.21 -7.47 -2.14
CA PRO A 5 14.16 -6.37 -2.05
C PRO A 5 15.40 -6.68 -2.91
N ALA A 6 16.08 -5.64 -3.38
CA ALA A 6 17.35 -5.80 -4.05
C ALA A 6 18.34 -6.54 -3.13
N PRO A 7 19.17 -7.45 -3.68
CA PRO A 7 20.26 -8.04 -2.92
C PRO A 7 21.18 -6.91 -2.44
N ARG A 8 21.70 -7.05 -1.22
CA ARG A 8 22.66 -6.08 -0.70
C ARG A 8 23.91 -6.11 -1.59
N PRO A 9 24.33 -4.97 -2.17
CA PRO A 9 25.51 -4.91 -3.00
C PRO A 9 26.77 -5.18 -2.16
N GLU A 10 27.79 -5.76 -2.78
CA GLU A 10 29.10 -5.99 -2.15
C GLU A 10 29.73 -4.67 -1.68
N ASN A 11 29.59 -3.63 -2.51
CA ASN A 11 30.04 -2.27 -2.22
C ASN A 11 28.82 -1.33 -2.20
N PRO A 12 28.16 -1.14 -1.05
CA PRO A 12 27.07 -0.19 -0.95
C PRO A 12 27.52 1.22 -1.32
N PRO A 13 26.67 1.99 -2.01
CA PRO A 13 26.98 3.37 -2.36
C PRO A 13 27.27 4.19 -1.10
N ALA A 14 28.44 4.83 -1.07
CA ALA A 14 28.90 5.69 0.02
C ALA A 14 29.54 6.96 -0.58
N PRO A 15 28.73 7.93 -1.06
CA PRO A 15 29.22 9.08 -1.83
C PRO A 15 30.19 10.00 -1.05
N PHE A 16 30.27 9.83 0.27
CA PHE A 16 31.13 10.58 1.18
C PHE A 16 32.03 9.68 2.03
N GLY A 17 32.21 8.41 1.62
CA GLY A 17 32.93 7.40 2.41
C GLY A 17 32.16 6.93 3.63
N ASP A 18 32.86 6.28 4.56
CA ASP A 18 32.27 5.78 5.80
C ASP A 18 32.04 6.92 6.80
N LEU A 19 30.77 7.25 7.03
CA LEU A 19 30.31 8.25 8.00
C LEU A 19 29.61 7.60 9.19
N SER A 20 29.69 6.27 9.34
CA SER A 20 28.93 5.51 10.36
C SER A 20 29.24 5.93 11.79
N ARG A 21 30.45 6.45 12.03
CA ARG A 21 30.95 6.93 13.34
C ARG A 21 31.39 8.40 13.33
N ALA A 22 31.06 9.15 12.29
CA ALA A 22 31.43 10.56 12.17
C ALA A 22 30.84 11.37 13.34
N SER A 23 31.62 12.26 13.93
CA SER A 23 31.17 13.16 14.99
C SER A 23 30.09 14.12 14.50
N ILE A 24 29.25 14.62 15.42
CA ILE A 24 28.22 15.62 15.11
C ILE A 24 28.83 16.88 14.46
N ALA A 25 30.07 17.24 14.82
CA ALA A 25 30.80 18.35 14.23
C ALA A 25 31.16 18.09 12.76
N GLU A 26 31.70 16.91 12.44
CA GLU A 26 32.01 16.48 11.07
C GLU A 26 30.76 16.42 10.20
N LEU A 27 29.64 15.90 10.74
CA LEU A 27 28.35 15.90 10.04
C LEU A 27 27.82 17.32 9.77
N GLY A 28 28.02 18.23 10.72
CA GLY A 28 27.67 19.64 10.57
C GLY A 28 28.50 20.34 9.49
N GLU A 29 29.78 19.96 9.35
CA GLU A 29 30.70 20.48 8.35
C GLU A 29 30.41 19.90 6.96
N LEU A 30 30.12 18.60 6.87
CA LEU A 30 29.64 17.96 5.65
C LEU A 30 28.37 18.65 5.14
N ALA A 31 27.41 18.93 6.01
CA ALA A 31 26.18 19.61 5.61
C ALA A 31 26.41 21.04 5.10
N ARG A 32 27.50 21.68 5.50
CA ARG A 32 27.92 23.00 5.02
C ARG A 32 28.56 22.90 3.63
N SER A 33 29.43 21.92 3.41
CA SER A 33 30.15 21.75 2.13
C SER A 33 29.25 21.21 1.02
N VAL A 34 28.35 20.28 1.36
CA VAL A 34 27.54 19.54 0.40
C VAL A 34 26.34 20.32 -0.13
N TRP A 35 25.75 21.19 0.69
CA TRP A 35 24.67 22.07 0.23
C TRP A 35 25.11 23.52 0.26
N THR A 36 25.71 23.98 -0.84
CA THR A 36 25.96 25.41 -1.06
C THR A 36 24.66 26.19 -0.87
N HIS A 37 24.65 27.10 0.10
CA HIS A 37 23.44 27.77 0.54
C HIS A 37 23.07 28.91 -0.44
N ARG A 38 21.81 29.00 -0.87
CA ARG A 38 21.30 30.22 -1.53
C ARG A 38 21.18 31.39 -0.54
N VAL A 39 20.99 31.10 0.76
CA VAL A 39 20.84 32.10 1.83
C VAL A 39 21.51 31.61 3.13
N LYS A 40 22.21 32.50 3.86
CA LYS A 40 22.94 32.19 5.12
C LYS A 40 22.08 31.49 6.19
N SER A 41 20.78 31.80 6.25
CA SER A 41 19.84 31.23 7.24
C SER A 41 19.63 29.72 7.08
N ASP A 42 19.81 29.18 5.87
CA ASP A 42 19.63 27.74 5.61
C ASP A 42 20.80 26.88 6.12
N GLY A 43 21.98 27.46 6.28
CA GLY A 43 23.13 26.79 6.89
C GLY A 43 23.01 26.69 8.41
N TYR A 44 22.47 27.73 9.05
CA TYR A 44 22.22 27.71 10.50
C TYR A 44 21.16 26.68 10.88
N LYS A 45 20.01 26.68 10.18
CA LYS A 45 18.91 25.71 10.34
C LYS A 45 19.37 24.27 10.25
N ARG A 46 20.19 23.95 9.22
CA ARG A 46 20.75 22.60 9.03
C ARG A 46 21.63 22.15 10.18
N ARG A 47 22.56 23.00 10.64
CA ARG A 47 23.42 22.67 11.79
C ARG A 47 22.63 22.52 13.08
N ALA A 48 21.61 23.34 13.30
CA ALA A 48 20.70 23.20 14.44
C ALA A 48 19.93 21.87 14.39
N GLY A 49 19.41 21.51 13.21
CA GLY A 49 18.74 20.23 12.98
C GLY A 49 19.67 19.02 13.20
N ILE A 50 20.91 19.08 12.70
CA ILE A 50 21.91 18.02 12.87
C ILE A 50 22.24 17.81 14.34
N ARG A 51 22.57 18.88 15.07
CA ARG A 51 22.84 18.80 16.50
C ARG A 51 21.67 18.21 17.28
N ARG A 52 20.43 18.55 16.90
CA ARG A 52 19.23 18.03 17.56
C ARG A 52 18.99 16.55 17.24
N LEU A 53 19.02 16.17 15.96
CA LEU A 53 18.78 14.80 15.52
C LEU A 53 19.88 13.87 16.04
N PHE A 54 21.14 14.15 15.70
CA PHE A 54 22.26 13.30 16.07
C PHE A 54 22.58 13.37 17.56
N GLY A 55 22.35 14.51 18.22
CA GLY A 55 22.45 14.59 19.68
C GLY A 55 21.41 13.73 20.39
N HIS A 56 20.20 13.58 19.84
CA HIS A 56 19.24 12.60 20.35
C HIS A 56 19.71 11.16 20.10
N LEU A 57 20.16 10.85 18.88
CA LEU A 57 20.66 9.50 18.54
C LEU A 57 21.88 9.10 19.38
N GLU A 58 22.74 10.05 19.75
CA GLU A 58 23.91 9.82 20.61
C GLU A 58 23.55 9.32 22.02
N THR A 59 22.32 9.58 22.48
CA THR A 59 21.82 9.06 23.77
C THR A 59 21.35 7.60 23.71
N LEU A 60 21.22 7.04 22.50
CA LEU A 60 20.69 5.69 22.28
C LEU A 60 21.83 4.68 22.14
N PRO A 61 21.59 3.38 22.44
CA PRO A 61 22.61 2.34 22.28
C PRO A 61 23.01 2.14 20.82
N GLY A 62 24.28 1.82 20.58
CA GLY A 62 24.85 1.54 19.26
C GLY A 62 26.23 2.18 19.07
N GLU A 63 27.10 1.53 18.31
CA GLU A 63 28.40 2.06 17.90
C GLU A 63 28.30 2.90 16.64
N THR A 64 27.32 2.63 15.77
CA THR A 64 27.09 3.37 14.52
C THR A 64 25.82 4.22 14.56
N TRP A 65 25.74 5.24 13.70
CA TRP A 65 24.52 6.03 13.52
C TRP A 65 23.33 5.18 13.05
N GLN A 66 23.59 4.13 12.27
CA GLN A 66 22.56 3.19 11.83
C GLN A 66 21.96 2.40 13.00
N GLU A 67 22.81 1.84 13.87
CA GLU A 67 22.35 1.11 15.07
C GLU A 67 21.55 2.02 16.01
N ARG A 68 22.02 3.25 16.22
CA ARG A 68 21.31 4.25 17.04
C ARG A 68 19.98 4.65 16.43
N TRP A 69 19.90 4.74 15.09
CA TRP A 69 18.66 5.00 14.38
C TRP A 69 17.68 3.83 14.53
N GLU A 70 18.14 2.58 14.49
CA GLU A 70 17.30 1.41 14.72
C GLU A 70 16.77 1.35 16.17
N ALA A 71 17.61 1.71 17.14
CA ALA A 71 17.22 1.82 18.54
C ALA A 71 16.21 2.95 18.83
N SER A 72 16.13 3.97 17.96
CA SER A 72 15.28 5.16 18.17
C SER A 72 13.77 4.90 18.05
N GLY A 73 13.39 3.80 17.41
CA GLY A 73 11.98 3.52 17.07
C GLY A 73 11.48 4.25 15.82
N PHE A 74 12.27 5.11 15.18
CA PHE A 74 11.91 5.77 13.92
C PHE A 74 11.89 4.83 12.69
N ASN A 75 12.26 3.55 12.86
CA ASN A 75 12.21 2.53 11.81
C ASN A 75 11.00 1.59 11.87
N ARG A 76 10.15 1.69 12.90
CA ARG A 76 8.98 0.81 13.09
C ARG A 76 7.89 1.05 12.03
N GLU A 77 6.99 0.09 11.80
CA GLU A 77 5.89 0.25 10.83
C GLU A 77 4.99 1.47 11.13
N GLU A 78 4.79 1.79 12.41
CA GLU A 78 4.06 2.97 12.88
C GLU A 78 5.02 4.08 13.37
N ALA A 79 6.16 4.25 12.70
CA ALA A 79 7.16 5.23 13.10
C ALA A 79 6.57 6.65 13.13
N PRO A 80 6.76 7.41 14.23
CA PRO A 80 6.45 8.83 14.23
C PRO A 80 7.45 9.60 13.35
N GLY A 81 7.05 10.75 12.83
CA GLY A 81 7.98 11.67 12.18
C GLY A 81 8.98 12.23 13.20
N VAL A 82 10.23 12.48 12.77
CA VAL A 82 11.28 12.99 13.67
C VAL A 82 10.98 14.39 14.22
N SER A 83 9.98 15.08 13.67
CA SER A 83 9.48 16.35 14.18
C SER A 83 9.04 16.29 15.64
N ILE A 84 8.76 15.11 16.19
CA ILE A 84 8.46 14.91 17.62
C ILE A 84 9.63 15.33 18.53
N LEU A 85 10.87 15.35 18.02
CA LEU A 85 12.05 15.84 18.74
C LEU A 85 12.11 17.38 18.84
N GLY A 86 11.19 18.08 18.16
CA GLY A 86 11.06 19.53 18.24
C GLY A 86 10.46 19.99 19.57
N ARG A 87 10.84 21.18 20.03
CA ARG A 87 10.24 21.74 21.25
C ARG A 87 8.76 22.07 21.02
N PRO A 88 7.89 21.86 22.03
CA PRO A 88 6.50 22.27 21.97
C PRO A 88 6.37 23.75 21.54
N GLY A 89 5.53 24.01 20.54
CA GLY A 89 5.29 25.38 20.02
C GLY A 89 6.34 25.92 19.04
N SER A 90 7.49 25.27 18.84
CA SER A 90 8.46 25.71 17.83
C SER A 90 8.00 25.35 16.42
N ARG A 91 7.78 26.36 15.58
CA ARG A 91 7.50 26.18 14.14
C ARG A 91 8.75 25.92 13.31
N ILE A 92 9.94 26.19 13.86
CA ILE A 92 11.24 26.11 13.15
C ILE A 92 11.84 24.71 13.32
N ASP A 93 11.78 24.14 14.53
CA ASP A 93 12.40 22.86 14.86
C ASP A 93 11.99 21.72 13.90
N PRO A 94 10.71 21.57 13.48
CA PRO A 94 10.32 20.54 12.52
C PRO A 94 10.99 20.68 11.14
N SER A 95 11.16 21.92 10.65
CA SER A 95 11.83 22.17 9.37
C SER A 95 13.32 21.86 9.45
N ASP A 96 13.96 22.21 10.57
CA ASP A 96 15.38 21.95 10.80
C ASP A 96 15.65 20.44 10.89
N LEU A 97 14.80 19.71 11.63
CA LEU A 97 14.85 18.25 11.76
C LEU A 97 14.62 17.55 10.42
N ALA A 98 13.61 17.97 9.65
CA ALA A 98 13.37 17.42 8.32
C ALA A 98 14.56 17.66 7.37
N SER A 99 15.22 18.83 7.46
CA SER A 99 16.41 19.11 6.66
C SER A 99 17.63 18.28 7.10
N ALA A 100 17.81 18.03 8.40
CA ALA A 100 18.87 17.16 8.90
C ALA A 100 18.64 15.70 8.50
N LEU A 101 17.39 15.23 8.57
CA LEU A 101 17.04 13.88 8.16
C LEU A 101 17.19 13.66 6.66
N ARG A 102 16.79 14.65 5.83
CA ARG A 102 17.07 14.64 4.39
C ARG A 102 18.57 14.50 4.13
N MET A 103 19.42 15.16 4.91
CA MET A 103 20.87 15.02 4.79
C MET A 103 21.31 13.60 5.14
N ALA A 104 20.91 13.10 6.30
CA ALA A 104 21.32 11.80 6.80
C ALA A 104 20.99 10.68 5.80
N PHE A 105 19.81 10.73 5.19
CA PHE A 105 19.36 9.77 4.20
C PHE A 105 20.05 9.95 2.84
N ALA A 106 20.16 11.19 2.34
CA ALA A 106 20.75 11.44 1.03
C ALA A 106 22.27 11.24 1.00
N ALA A 107 22.95 11.50 2.11
CA ALA A 107 24.37 11.18 2.29
C ALA A 107 24.61 9.71 2.67
N ARG A 108 23.55 8.90 2.81
CA ARG A 108 23.58 7.47 3.18
C ARG A 108 24.30 7.18 4.51
N ILE A 109 24.20 8.11 5.45
CA ILE A 109 24.64 7.89 6.85
C ILE A 109 23.66 6.96 7.56
N ILE A 110 22.37 7.09 7.23
CA ILE A 110 21.29 6.27 7.76
C ILE A 110 20.49 5.73 6.58
N GLN A 111 20.29 4.42 6.58
CA GLN A 111 19.31 3.72 5.74
C GLN A 111 18.01 3.53 6.53
N PRO A 112 16.95 4.30 6.24
CA PRO A 112 15.66 4.16 6.90
C PRO A 112 14.84 3.01 6.32
N SER A 113 13.95 2.46 7.13
CA SER A 113 12.83 1.65 6.66
C SER A 113 11.88 2.50 5.81
N LEU A 114 11.08 1.85 4.95
CA LEU A 114 10.07 2.54 4.16
C LEU A 114 9.06 3.33 5.03
N PRO A 115 8.50 2.77 6.12
CA PRO A 115 7.71 3.54 7.10
C PRO A 115 8.47 4.74 7.69
N GLY A 116 9.70 4.53 8.16
CA GLY A 116 10.51 5.59 8.77
C GLY A 116 10.79 6.75 7.81
N PHE A 117 11.05 6.43 6.54
CA PHE A 117 11.19 7.44 5.49
C PHE A 117 9.88 8.19 5.26
N ARG A 118 8.76 7.48 5.11
CA ARG A 118 7.45 8.04 4.74
C ARG A 118 6.72 8.73 5.90
N ALA A 119 7.13 8.51 7.15
CA ALA A 119 6.66 9.26 8.32
C ALA A 119 7.06 10.75 8.27
N ASN A 120 7.98 11.13 7.38
CA ASN A 120 8.53 12.46 7.26
C ASN A 120 8.16 13.14 5.93
N LYS A 121 8.13 14.47 5.91
CA LYS A 121 7.76 15.27 4.73
C LYS A 121 8.99 15.81 4.01
N PHE A 122 9.10 15.50 2.72
CA PHE A 122 10.32 15.68 1.93
C PHE A 122 10.04 16.34 0.57
N SER A 123 9.79 17.65 0.51
CA SER A 123 9.43 18.31 -0.75
C SER A 123 10.56 18.36 -1.80
N THR A 124 11.83 18.46 -1.37
CA THR A 124 13.00 18.64 -2.26
C THR A 124 13.97 17.45 -2.22
N TYR A 125 13.55 16.33 -1.63
CA TYR A 125 14.40 15.16 -1.46
C TYR A 125 14.94 14.57 -2.77
N PRO A 126 14.15 14.38 -3.84
CA PRO A 126 14.64 13.67 -5.02
C PRO A 126 15.83 14.38 -5.68
N GLU A 127 15.71 15.71 -5.82
CA GLU A 127 16.77 16.54 -6.39
C GLU A 127 18.00 16.58 -5.48
N SER A 128 17.79 16.66 -4.16
CA SER A 128 18.89 16.61 -3.20
C SER A 128 19.60 15.26 -3.29
N PHE A 129 18.86 14.16 -3.31
CA PHE A 129 19.41 12.81 -3.38
C PHE A 129 20.25 12.64 -4.64
N ARG A 130 19.70 12.98 -5.81
CA ARG A 130 20.37 12.92 -7.12
C ARG A 130 21.73 13.61 -7.11
N LEU A 131 21.77 14.88 -6.74
CA LEU A 131 23.00 15.69 -6.75
C LEU A 131 24.09 15.10 -5.83
N LEU A 132 23.70 14.39 -4.77
CA LEU A 132 24.65 13.78 -3.85
C LEU A 132 25.16 12.42 -4.29
N GLN A 133 24.38 11.67 -5.06
CA GLN A 133 24.81 10.35 -5.52
C GLN A 133 25.90 10.44 -6.57
N LYS A 134 25.92 11.52 -7.38
CA LYS A 134 26.82 11.66 -8.55
C LYS A 134 26.74 10.43 -9.46
N ASP A 135 25.52 9.92 -9.64
CA ASP A 135 25.19 8.71 -10.40
C ASP A 135 24.66 9.14 -11.78
N PRO A 136 25.41 8.90 -12.88
CA PRO A 136 25.01 9.32 -14.22
C PRO A 136 23.69 8.72 -14.69
N ASP A 137 23.37 7.48 -14.29
CA ASP A 137 22.13 6.81 -14.70
C ASP A 137 20.93 7.41 -13.97
N LEU A 138 21.14 7.83 -12.71
CA LEU A 138 20.14 8.58 -11.96
C LEU A 138 19.90 9.97 -12.59
N ASP A 139 20.95 10.63 -13.07
CA ASP A 139 20.83 11.91 -13.78
C ASP A 139 20.04 11.74 -15.09
N ALA A 140 20.40 10.74 -15.91
CA ALA A 140 19.69 10.41 -17.14
C ALA A 140 18.19 10.11 -16.90
N PHE A 141 17.86 9.40 -15.82
CA PHE A 141 16.46 9.18 -15.44
C PHE A 141 15.73 10.50 -15.16
N PHE A 142 16.35 11.42 -14.43
CA PHE A 142 15.71 12.69 -14.11
C PHE A 142 15.47 13.55 -15.35
N GLU A 143 16.43 13.58 -16.27
CA GLU A 143 16.32 14.27 -17.56
C GLU A 143 15.18 13.70 -18.41
N ILE A 144 15.11 12.37 -18.53
CA ILE A 144 14.05 11.70 -19.29
C ILE A 144 12.68 11.97 -18.67
N VAL A 145 12.57 11.98 -17.35
CA VAL A 145 11.32 12.34 -16.65
C VAL A 145 10.91 13.77 -17.00
N ASP A 146 11.83 14.73 -16.97
CA ASP A 146 11.54 16.15 -17.26
C ASP A 146 11.14 16.37 -18.72
N ALA A 147 11.71 15.62 -19.65
CA ALA A 147 11.34 15.63 -21.06
C ALA A 147 9.93 15.06 -21.33
N GLN A 148 9.29 14.38 -20.36
CA GLN A 148 7.90 13.91 -20.50
C GLN A 148 6.90 15.06 -20.32
N HIS A 149 6.81 15.95 -21.31
CA HIS A 149 5.92 17.13 -21.29
C HIS A 149 4.43 16.77 -21.21
N HIS A 150 4.04 15.60 -21.70
CA HIS A 150 2.66 15.10 -21.62
C HIS A 150 2.24 14.69 -20.19
N LEU A 151 3.21 14.47 -19.27
CA LEU A 151 2.91 14.19 -17.87
C LEU A 151 2.65 15.50 -17.11
N THR A 152 1.81 15.45 -16.07
CA THR A 152 1.68 16.59 -15.17
C THR A 152 2.92 16.72 -14.28
N ALA A 153 3.22 17.93 -13.81
CA ALA A 153 4.34 18.18 -12.89
C ALA A 153 4.30 17.28 -11.64
N ILE A 154 3.09 17.02 -11.11
CA ILE A 154 2.88 16.13 -9.97
C ILE A 154 3.28 14.68 -10.31
N ARG A 155 2.98 14.18 -11.52
CA ARG A 155 3.36 12.82 -11.93
C ARG A 155 4.87 12.69 -12.11
N ARG A 156 5.52 13.69 -12.71
CA ARG A 156 6.99 13.75 -12.83
C ARG A 156 7.66 13.77 -11.46
N ALA A 157 7.19 14.64 -10.56
CA ALA A 157 7.71 14.74 -9.20
C ALA A 157 7.55 13.42 -8.42
N ARG A 158 6.42 12.71 -8.58
CA ARG A 158 6.19 11.41 -7.95
C ARG A 158 7.13 10.33 -8.48
N ALA A 159 7.36 10.26 -9.79
CA ALA A 159 8.29 9.28 -10.37
C ALA A 159 9.72 9.47 -9.82
N LYS A 160 10.22 10.71 -9.79
CA LYS A 160 11.50 11.06 -9.18
C LYS A 160 11.55 10.73 -7.69
N PHE A 161 10.47 11.00 -6.97
CA PHE A 161 10.38 10.73 -5.54
C PHE A 161 10.39 9.25 -5.22
N ASP A 162 9.59 8.45 -5.92
CA ASP A 162 9.52 7.01 -5.70
C ASP A 162 10.88 6.36 -6.03
N LEU A 163 11.56 6.82 -7.08
CA LEU A 163 12.92 6.36 -7.41
C LEU A 163 13.92 6.69 -6.29
N ALA A 164 14.01 7.95 -5.87
CA ALA A 164 14.93 8.33 -4.79
C ALA A 164 14.61 7.57 -3.48
N CYS A 165 13.32 7.36 -3.19
CA CYS A 165 12.86 6.65 -2.00
C CYS A 165 13.25 5.17 -2.03
N VAL A 166 13.09 4.46 -3.16
CA VAL A 166 13.48 3.04 -3.25
C VAL A 166 14.99 2.87 -3.14
N LEU A 167 15.79 3.71 -3.81
CA LEU A 167 17.26 3.67 -3.73
C LEU A 167 17.76 3.95 -2.30
N THR A 168 17.09 4.85 -1.59
CA THR A 168 17.40 5.17 -0.19
C THR A 168 17.04 4.02 0.75
N THR A 169 15.79 3.53 0.68
CA THR A 169 15.27 2.56 1.66
C THR A 169 15.83 1.15 1.45
N GLN A 170 16.22 0.80 0.23
CA GLN A 170 16.91 -0.45 -0.06
C GLN A 170 18.44 -0.33 0.00
N GLY A 171 18.99 0.88 0.12
CA GLY A 171 20.43 1.08 0.28
C GLY A 171 21.24 0.77 -0.99
N ILE A 172 20.65 0.98 -2.17
CA ILE A 172 21.23 0.59 -3.46
C ILE A 172 21.49 1.79 -4.38
N ALA A 173 22.44 1.64 -5.31
CA ALA A 173 22.66 2.55 -6.44
C ALA A 173 21.69 2.26 -7.58
N MET A 174 21.66 3.13 -8.60
CA MET A 174 20.76 2.97 -9.76
C MET A 174 21.00 1.62 -10.45
N GLU A 175 22.26 1.24 -10.69
CA GLU A 175 22.65 -0.02 -11.36
C GLU A 175 22.08 -1.30 -10.71
N HIS A 176 21.79 -1.27 -9.41
CA HIS A 176 21.27 -2.42 -8.67
C HIS A 176 19.73 -2.42 -8.59
N LEU A 177 19.06 -1.44 -9.18
CA LEU A 177 17.60 -1.35 -9.16
C LEU A 177 16.96 -2.32 -10.15
N THR A 178 16.71 -3.54 -9.67
CA THR A 178 16.01 -4.54 -10.48
C THR A 178 14.50 -4.28 -10.56
N PRO A 179 13.80 -4.81 -11.59
CA PRO A 179 12.35 -4.85 -11.63
C PRO A 179 11.71 -5.46 -10.36
N SER A 180 12.32 -6.52 -9.81
CA SER A 180 11.85 -7.18 -8.59
C SER A 180 11.90 -6.26 -7.37
N ALA A 181 12.99 -5.49 -7.24
CA ALA A 181 13.19 -4.52 -6.17
C ALA A 181 12.18 -3.37 -6.23
N LEU A 182 11.88 -2.86 -7.43
CA LEU A 182 10.89 -1.81 -7.61
C LEU A 182 9.46 -2.32 -7.39
N LEU A 183 9.18 -3.56 -7.79
CA LEU A 183 7.90 -4.22 -7.51
C LEU A 183 7.70 -4.42 -6.01
N HIS A 184 8.72 -4.90 -5.30
CA HIS A 184 8.71 -5.04 -3.85
C HIS A 184 8.41 -3.72 -3.15
N TYR A 185 9.10 -2.64 -3.53
CA TYR A 185 8.83 -1.29 -3.02
C TYR A 185 7.37 -0.87 -3.21
N SER A 186 6.81 -1.13 -4.39
CA SER A 186 5.45 -0.75 -4.73
C SER A 186 4.40 -1.54 -3.93
N LEU A 187 4.62 -2.85 -3.75
CA LEU A 187 3.75 -3.71 -2.95
C LEU A 187 3.83 -3.38 -1.46
N GLU A 188 5.03 -3.14 -0.91
CA GLU A 188 5.19 -2.74 0.50
C GLU A 188 4.59 -1.36 0.77
N SER A 189 4.76 -0.40 -0.16
CA SER A 189 4.10 0.90 -0.07
C SER A 189 2.57 0.77 0.00
N LYS A 190 2.00 -0.17 -0.75
CA LYS A 190 0.57 -0.47 -0.72
C LYS A 190 0.17 -1.19 0.57
N ARG A 191 0.91 -2.22 1.00
CA ARG A 191 0.65 -2.99 2.23
C ARG A 191 0.59 -2.08 3.46
N LEU A 192 1.51 -1.13 3.53
CA LEU A 192 1.65 -0.18 4.63
C LEU A 192 0.77 1.07 4.49
N GLY A 193 -0.01 1.20 3.41
CA GLY A 193 -0.86 2.38 3.17
C GLY A 193 -0.08 3.68 2.91
N LEU A 194 1.17 3.58 2.47
CA LEU A 194 2.10 4.71 2.27
C LEU A 194 2.06 5.29 0.84
N THR A 195 1.27 4.69 -0.06
CA THR A 195 1.12 5.16 -1.44
C THR A 195 0.52 6.57 -1.46
N HIS A 196 1.32 7.54 -1.92
CA HIS A 196 0.93 8.94 -1.90
C HIS A 196 -0.33 9.22 -2.74
N GLY A 197 -1.33 9.83 -2.11
CA GLY A 197 -2.61 10.18 -2.76
C GLY A 197 -3.56 9.00 -2.93
N ALA A 198 -3.28 7.84 -2.35
CA ALA A 198 -4.15 6.67 -2.39
C ALA A 198 -5.30 6.72 -1.36
N ASN A 199 -5.72 7.90 -0.87
CA ASN A 199 -6.75 8.04 0.19
C ASN A 199 -7.96 7.12 -0.06
N LYS A 200 -7.98 5.97 0.62
CA LYS A 200 -8.97 4.87 0.48
C LYS A 200 -9.03 4.15 -0.88
N ASP A 201 -8.16 4.49 -1.82
CA ASP A 201 -8.06 3.87 -3.14
C ASP A 201 -7.04 2.72 -3.14
N THR A 202 -7.55 1.49 -3.06
CA THR A 202 -6.75 0.26 -3.05
C THR A 202 -6.16 -0.11 -4.43
N THR A 203 -6.50 0.63 -5.49
CA THR A 203 -6.04 0.38 -6.86
C THR A 203 -4.73 1.11 -7.21
N ARG A 204 -4.25 1.96 -6.29
CA ARG A 204 -3.03 2.75 -6.48
C ARG A 204 -1.78 2.02 -6.02
N PHE A 205 -0.77 2.10 -6.87
CA PHE A 205 0.58 1.57 -6.65
C PHE A 205 1.58 2.73 -6.68
N ALA A 206 2.61 2.65 -5.84
CA ALA A 206 3.76 3.54 -5.95
C ALA A 206 4.61 3.15 -7.18
N ALA A 207 5.47 4.06 -7.62
CA ALA A 207 6.46 3.82 -8.67
C ALA A 207 5.92 3.47 -10.08
N LEU A 208 4.62 3.64 -10.37
CA LEU A 208 4.05 3.37 -11.70
C LEU A 208 4.81 4.13 -12.81
N GLY A 209 4.95 5.45 -12.64
CA GLY A 209 5.66 6.28 -13.62
C GLY A 209 7.16 6.03 -13.66
N ALA A 210 7.78 5.70 -12.52
CA ALA A 210 9.19 5.35 -12.48
C ALA A 210 9.45 4.05 -13.27
N TRP A 211 8.62 3.03 -13.08
CA TRP A 211 8.71 1.76 -13.81
C TRP A 211 8.66 1.94 -15.32
N GLU A 212 7.64 2.65 -15.82
CA GLU A 212 7.45 2.85 -17.26
C GLU A 212 8.64 3.57 -17.89
N ILE A 213 9.23 4.54 -17.17
CA ILE A 213 10.40 5.29 -17.65
C ILE A 213 11.66 4.41 -17.62
N LEU A 214 11.90 3.66 -16.53
CA LEU A 214 13.01 2.72 -16.40
C LEU A 214 12.97 1.63 -17.48
N HIS A 215 11.78 1.13 -17.80
CA HIS A 215 11.60 0.18 -18.89
C HIS A 215 11.92 0.83 -20.25
N LYS A 216 11.40 2.03 -20.53
CA LYS A 216 11.62 2.73 -21.82
C LYS A 216 13.08 3.12 -22.05
N MET A 217 13.82 3.45 -21.00
CA MET A 217 15.26 3.74 -21.10
C MET A 217 16.13 2.48 -21.23
N GLY A 218 15.54 1.28 -21.17
CA GLY A 218 16.29 0.02 -21.25
C GLY A 218 17.09 -0.33 -19.98
N HIS A 219 16.78 0.30 -18.84
CA HIS A 219 17.45 -0.01 -17.58
C HIS A 219 17.10 -1.43 -17.08
N PHE A 220 15.89 -1.89 -17.36
CA PHE A 220 15.46 -3.24 -17.01
C PHE A 220 15.89 -4.28 -18.05
N PRO A 221 16.21 -5.52 -17.63
CA PRO A 221 16.58 -6.58 -18.55
C PRO A 221 15.52 -6.84 -19.62
N PRO A 222 15.90 -7.29 -20.83
CA PRO A 222 14.96 -7.68 -21.87
C PRO A 222 13.93 -8.69 -21.36
N GLY A 223 12.67 -8.52 -21.76
CA GLY A 223 11.56 -9.37 -21.31
C GLY A 223 10.91 -8.93 -19.99
N SER A 224 11.39 -7.86 -19.35
CA SER A 224 10.68 -7.23 -18.24
C SER A 224 9.33 -6.66 -18.70
N PRO A 225 8.24 -6.77 -17.92
CA PRO A 225 6.96 -6.23 -18.34
C PRO A 225 6.99 -4.70 -18.52
N PRO A 226 6.29 -4.16 -19.53
CA PRO A 226 6.35 -2.73 -19.86
C PRO A 226 5.72 -1.84 -18.79
N THR A 227 4.86 -2.39 -17.94
CA THR A 227 4.24 -1.67 -16.83
C THR A 227 4.33 -2.45 -15.53
N LEU A 228 4.40 -1.72 -14.41
CA LEU A 228 4.36 -2.31 -13.08
C LEU A 228 3.07 -3.11 -12.86
N ARG A 229 1.95 -2.62 -13.39
CA ARG A 229 0.65 -3.29 -13.28
C ARG A 229 0.69 -4.67 -13.92
N THR A 230 1.23 -4.80 -15.13
CA THR A 230 1.42 -6.10 -15.78
C THR A 230 2.21 -7.05 -14.87
N SER A 231 3.30 -6.59 -14.25
CA SER A 231 4.07 -7.40 -13.30
C SER A 231 3.29 -7.80 -12.04
N VAL A 232 2.42 -6.93 -11.52
CA VAL A 232 1.54 -7.25 -10.39
C VAL A 232 0.52 -8.30 -10.79
N TYR A 233 -0.10 -8.16 -11.95
CA TYR A 233 -1.14 -9.08 -12.44
C TYR A 233 -0.57 -10.43 -12.89
N ASP A 234 0.63 -10.46 -13.47
CA ASP A 234 1.34 -11.70 -13.83
C ASP A 234 1.86 -12.45 -12.59
N GLY A 235 2.02 -11.77 -11.46
CA GLY A 235 2.37 -12.37 -10.16
C GLY A 235 1.18 -12.82 -9.32
N GLN A 236 -0.05 -12.68 -9.83
CA GLN A 236 -1.25 -13.13 -9.14
C GLN A 236 -1.36 -14.65 -9.15
N ARG A 237 -1.96 -15.19 -8.08
CA ARG A 237 -2.23 -16.63 -7.99
C ARG A 237 -3.22 -17.01 -9.08
N SER A 238 -2.97 -18.14 -9.72
CA SER A 238 -3.94 -18.82 -10.57
C SER A 238 -5.23 -19.14 -9.78
N ILE A 239 -6.32 -19.43 -10.49
CA ILE A 239 -7.60 -19.71 -9.83
C ILE A 239 -7.50 -20.97 -8.98
N GLU A 240 -6.75 -21.94 -9.46
CA GLU A 240 -6.35 -23.17 -8.80
C GLU A 240 -5.64 -22.85 -7.49
N GLU A 241 -4.58 -22.03 -7.51
CA GLU A 241 -3.85 -21.61 -6.32
C GLU A 241 -4.70 -20.76 -5.34
N LEU A 242 -5.68 -20.01 -5.86
CA LEU A 242 -6.64 -19.28 -5.02
C LEU A 242 -7.55 -20.22 -4.24
N VAL A 243 -7.98 -21.34 -4.82
CA VAL A 243 -8.80 -22.36 -4.15
C VAL A 243 -7.94 -23.25 -3.24
N ASP A 244 -6.78 -23.68 -3.73
CA ASP A 244 -5.90 -24.67 -3.06
C ASP A 244 -5.35 -24.19 -1.73
N ARG A 245 -5.15 -22.87 -1.57
CA ARG A 245 -4.66 -22.29 -0.31
C ARG A 245 -5.57 -22.57 0.89
N TYR A 246 -6.82 -22.95 0.66
CA TYR A 246 -7.80 -23.26 1.72
C TYR A 246 -7.88 -24.75 2.04
N GLY A 247 -7.10 -25.61 1.36
CA GLY A 247 -6.98 -27.02 1.70
C GLY A 247 -8.24 -27.85 1.45
N VAL A 248 -9.05 -27.48 0.44
CA VAL A 248 -10.27 -28.22 0.06
C VAL A 248 -9.92 -29.66 -0.31
N LYS A 249 -10.41 -30.62 0.48
CA LYS A 249 -10.08 -32.05 0.33
C LYS A 249 -10.98 -32.74 -0.70
N ASN A 250 -12.25 -32.35 -0.78
CA ASN A 250 -13.19 -32.90 -1.73
C ASN A 250 -12.85 -32.42 -3.15
N ALA A 251 -12.31 -33.32 -3.98
CA ALA A 251 -11.87 -33.00 -5.34
C ALA A 251 -13.01 -32.50 -6.25
N ALA A 252 -14.24 -33.02 -6.08
CA ALA A 252 -15.37 -32.61 -6.90
C ALA A 252 -15.79 -31.17 -6.60
N VAL A 253 -15.85 -30.80 -5.30
CA VAL A 253 -16.18 -29.42 -4.91
C VAL A 253 -15.03 -28.47 -5.19
N ARG A 254 -13.78 -28.90 -5.02
CA ARG A 254 -12.60 -28.15 -5.47
C ARG A 254 -12.73 -27.76 -6.95
N GLN A 255 -13.02 -28.73 -7.82
CA GLN A 255 -13.16 -28.47 -9.25
C GLN A 255 -14.34 -27.54 -9.55
N LEU A 256 -15.48 -27.73 -8.88
CA LEU A 256 -16.63 -26.84 -9.00
C LEU A 256 -16.30 -25.38 -8.66
N LEU A 257 -15.52 -25.15 -7.60
CA LEU A 257 -15.09 -23.81 -7.19
C LEU A 257 -14.14 -23.19 -8.21
N ILE A 258 -13.20 -23.97 -8.76
CA ILE A 258 -12.29 -23.53 -9.82
C ILE A 258 -13.08 -23.15 -11.07
N ASP A 259 -14.01 -24.00 -11.51
CA ASP A 259 -14.84 -23.75 -12.70
C ASP A 259 -15.71 -22.49 -12.52
N TYR A 260 -16.29 -22.31 -11.34
CA TYR A 260 -17.10 -21.13 -11.02
C TYR A 260 -16.28 -19.85 -11.07
N LEU A 261 -15.12 -19.82 -10.41
CA LEU A 261 -14.23 -18.66 -10.40
C LEU A 261 -13.68 -18.37 -11.80
N THR A 262 -13.41 -19.42 -12.60
CA THR A 262 -12.95 -19.28 -13.99
C THR A 262 -13.99 -18.56 -14.85
N ARG A 263 -15.27 -18.93 -14.72
CA ARG A 263 -16.36 -18.22 -15.42
C ARG A 263 -16.49 -16.77 -14.93
N ARG A 264 -16.40 -16.54 -13.62
CA ARG A 264 -16.51 -15.20 -13.03
C ARG A 264 -15.35 -14.26 -13.39
N LYS A 265 -14.16 -14.79 -13.69
CA LYS A 265 -12.98 -14.00 -14.07
C LYS A 265 -13.24 -13.07 -15.26
N ALA A 266 -14.11 -13.44 -16.20
CA ALA A 266 -14.41 -12.61 -17.37
C ALA A 266 -15.18 -11.32 -17.04
N GLU A 267 -15.89 -11.27 -15.91
CA GLU A 267 -16.82 -10.20 -15.56
C GLU A 267 -16.35 -9.38 -14.34
N THR A 268 -15.23 -9.75 -13.73
CA THR A 268 -14.87 -9.31 -12.37
C THR A 268 -13.38 -9.01 -12.26
N ASP A 269 -13.01 -7.97 -11.50
CA ASP A 269 -11.61 -7.66 -11.22
C ASP A 269 -10.99 -8.69 -10.25
N TYR A 270 -9.65 -8.79 -10.25
CA TYR A 270 -8.97 -9.80 -9.45
C TYR A 270 -9.21 -9.67 -7.93
N ASN A 271 -9.33 -8.46 -7.37
CA ASN A 271 -9.57 -8.33 -5.92
C ASN A 271 -10.93 -8.91 -5.56
N THR A 272 -11.92 -8.67 -6.42
CA THR A 272 -13.25 -9.23 -6.27
C THR A 272 -13.23 -10.76 -6.48
N LEU A 273 -12.44 -11.26 -7.43
CA LEU A 273 -12.23 -12.71 -7.65
C LEU A 273 -11.54 -13.39 -6.45
N GLU A 274 -10.48 -12.81 -5.89
CA GLU A 274 -9.79 -13.29 -4.70
C GLU A 274 -10.72 -13.27 -3.48
N SER A 275 -11.51 -12.21 -3.33
CA SER A 275 -12.54 -12.12 -2.29
C SER A 275 -13.58 -13.22 -2.44
N LEU A 276 -14.08 -13.48 -3.65
CA LEU A 276 -15.01 -14.58 -3.92
C LEU A 276 -14.41 -15.94 -3.56
N SER A 277 -13.16 -16.20 -3.97
CA SER A 277 -12.44 -17.42 -3.62
C SER A 277 -12.34 -17.60 -2.09
N ARG A 278 -11.97 -16.54 -1.36
CA ARG A 278 -11.93 -16.57 0.11
C ARG A 278 -13.27 -16.91 0.75
N HIS A 279 -14.37 -16.35 0.25
CA HIS A 279 -15.70 -16.64 0.79
C HIS A 279 -16.15 -18.06 0.47
N LEU A 280 -15.93 -18.53 -0.76
CA LEU A 280 -16.43 -19.83 -1.21
C LEU A 280 -15.55 -21.00 -0.73
N ALA A 281 -14.25 -20.95 -0.99
CA ALA A 281 -13.33 -22.01 -0.62
C ALA A 281 -13.00 -21.99 0.88
N GLY A 282 -12.70 -20.81 1.43
CA GLY A 282 -12.28 -20.66 2.81
C GLY A 282 -13.43 -20.64 3.82
N HIS A 283 -14.35 -19.68 3.69
CA HIS A 283 -15.38 -19.47 4.72
C HIS A 283 -16.54 -20.45 4.62
N PHE A 284 -16.90 -20.85 3.40
CA PHE A 284 -18.00 -21.77 3.17
C PHE A 284 -17.50 -23.22 3.21
N TRP A 285 -16.75 -23.66 2.20
CA TRP A 285 -16.50 -25.09 2.02
C TRP A 285 -15.48 -25.68 3.01
N ALA A 286 -14.32 -25.07 3.21
CA ALA A 286 -13.32 -25.60 4.14
C ALA A 286 -13.87 -25.72 5.58
N LEU A 287 -14.71 -24.77 6.01
CA LEU A 287 -15.40 -24.84 7.31
C LEU A 287 -16.42 -26.00 7.35
N ILE A 288 -17.14 -26.25 6.26
CA ILE A 288 -18.06 -27.39 6.17
C ILE A 288 -17.29 -28.71 6.27
N GLU A 289 -16.16 -28.86 5.58
CA GLU A 289 -15.32 -30.05 5.65
C GLU A 289 -14.69 -30.25 7.05
N GLU A 290 -14.40 -29.17 7.77
CA GLU A 290 -13.95 -29.24 9.16
C GLU A 290 -15.05 -29.75 10.09
N LEU A 291 -16.29 -29.26 9.92
CA LEU A 291 -17.44 -29.66 10.73
C LEU A 291 -17.93 -31.08 10.39
N ASN A 292 -17.89 -31.45 9.11
CA ASN A 292 -18.27 -32.76 8.61
C ASN A 292 -17.31 -33.23 7.50
N PRO A 293 -16.21 -33.92 7.85
CA PRO A 293 -15.24 -34.43 6.87
C PRO A 293 -15.83 -35.41 5.85
N GLY A 294 -16.98 -36.02 6.16
CA GLY A 294 -17.70 -36.92 5.27
C GLY A 294 -18.62 -36.21 4.27
N GLN A 295 -18.74 -34.89 4.30
CA GLN A 295 -19.61 -34.15 3.40
C GLN A 295 -19.15 -34.28 1.94
N ARG A 296 -20.02 -34.81 1.08
CA ARG A 296 -19.67 -35.15 -0.31
C ARG A 296 -20.07 -34.09 -1.33
N ASP A 297 -21.06 -33.27 -1.02
CA ASP A 297 -21.67 -32.32 -1.93
C ASP A 297 -22.17 -31.06 -1.20
N LEU A 298 -22.81 -30.15 -1.96
CA LEU A 298 -23.36 -28.90 -1.44
C LEU A 298 -24.70 -29.07 -0.69
N ASN A 299 -25.25 -30.27 -0.59
CA ASN A 299 -26.52 -30.52 0.07
C ASN A 299 -26.29 -30.72 1.58
N LEU A 300 -26.36 -29.61 2.31
CA LEU A 300 -26.12 -29.59 3.74
C LEU A 300 -27.39 -29.98 4.49
N SER A 301 -27.24 -30.81 5.53
CA SER A 301 -28.32 -30.96 6.52
C SER A 301 -28.57 -29.62 7.21
N GLN A 302 -29.80 -29.41 7.69
CA GLN A 302 -30.16 -28.20 8.42
C GLN A 302 -29.24 -28.00 9.64
N GLU A 303 -28.92 -29.08 10.35
CA GLU A 303 -28.03 -29.06 11.50
C GLU A 303 -26.61 -28.59 11.13
N LEU A 304 -26.03 -29.11 10.05
CA LEU A 304 -24.70 -28.72 9.60
C LEU A 304 -24.66 -27.26 9.13
N TYR A 305 -25.72 -26.80 8.47
CA TYR A 305 -25.86 -25.41 8.07
C TYR A 305 -25.89 -24.46 9.29
N ASP A 306 -26.64 -24.82 10.33
CA ASP A 306 -26.75 -24.00 11.54
C ASP A 306 -25.42 -23.96 12.31
N GLN A 307 -24.69 -25.08 12.37
CA GLN A 307 -23.34 -25.14 12.94
C GLN A 307 -22.36 -24.26 12.16
N TRP A 308 -22.36 -24.37 10.83
CA TRP A 308 -21.55 -23.50 9.96
C TRP A 308 -21.87 -22.01 10.17
N ARG A 309 -23.17 -21.68 10.27
CA ARG A 309 -23.65 -20.31 10.45
C ARG A 309 -23.26 -19.72 11.81
N ALA A 310 -23.15 -20.53 12.85
CA ALA A 310 -22.62 -20.12 14.14
C ALA A 310 -21.11 -19.86 14.06
N GLU A 311 -20.36 -20.73 13.37
CA GLU A 311 -18.90 -20.64 13.30
C GLU A 311 -18.38 -19.54 12.36
N ILE A 312 -19.08 -19.23 11.26
CA ILE A 312 -18.62 -18.20 10.29
C ILE A 312 -18.60 -16.78 10.87
N GLN A 313 -19.27 -16.55 12.02
CA GLN A 313 -19.30 -15.25 12.69
C GLN A 313 -17.96 -14.86 13.29
N TYR A 314 -17.06 -15.83 13.50
CA TYR A 314 -15.75 -15.60 14.08
C TYR A 314 -14.69 -15.36 12.98
N TRP A 315 -13.68 -14.56 13.30
CA TRP A 315 -12.53 -14.39 12.41
C TRP A 315 -11.78 -15.71 12.27
N ARG A 316 -11.23 -15.99 11.08
CA ARG A 316 -10.43 -17.19 10.84
C ARG A 316 -9.01 -16.85 10.45
N LYS A 317 -8.05 -17.51 11.08
CA LYS A 317 -6.62 -17.44 10.76
C LYS A 317 -6.07 -18.87 10.76
N ASP A 318 -5.31 -19.22 9.72
CA ASP A 318 -4.64 -20.52 9.57
C ASP A 318 -5.55 -21.75 9.80
N GLY A 319 -6.79 -21.69 9.28
CA GLY A 319 -7.76 -22.79 9.40
C GLY A 319 -8.42 -22.94 10.78
N LYS A 320 -8.31 -21.94 11.67
CA LYS A 320 -8.95 -21.97 12.99
C LYS A 320 -9.80 -20.72 13.24
N SER A 321 -10.96 -20.92 13.88
CA SER A 321 -11.83 -19.84 14.36
C SER A 321 -11.22 -19.14 15.58
N ASP A 322 -10.88 -17.86 15.45
CA ASP A 322 -10.56 -16.96 16.55
C ASP A 322 -11.86 -16.44 17.18
N ARG A 323 -12.31 -17.14 18.22
CA ARG A 323 -13.54 -16.80 18.95
C ARG A 323 -13.47 -15.49 19.74
N THR A 324 -12.29 -14.87 19.83
CA THR A 324 -12.12 -13.56 20.49
C THR A 324 -12.49 -12.39 19.57
N LYS A 325 -12.64 -12.64 18.26
CA LYS A 325 -12.93 -11.61 17.26
C LYS A 325 -14.16 -11.98 16.44
N ILE A 326 -15.22 -11.19 16.59
CA ILE A 326 -16.45 -11.31 15.80
C ILE A 326 -16.32 -10.48 14.50
N ARG A 327 -16.78 -11.05 13.39
CA ARG A 327 -16.84 -10.38 12.08
C ARG A 327 -17.98 -9.38 12.04
N LYS A 328 -17.67 -8.13 11.69
CA LYS A 328 -18.66 -7.06 11.50
C LYS A 328 -19.55 -7.27 10.27
N ASP A 329 -19.11 -8.07 9.31
CA ASP A 329 -19.71 -8.15 7.96
C ASP A 329 -20.50 -9.45 7.73
N THR A 330 -20.91 -10.15 8.80
CA THR A 330 -21.72 -11.36 8.65
C THR A 330 -23.06 -11.00 8.00
N PRO A 331 -23.55 -11.72 6.97
CA PRO A 331 -24.85 -11.44 6.37
C PRO A 331 -25.96 -11.71 7.41
N VAL A 332 -26.39 -10.67 8.14
CA VAL A 332 -27.58 -10.74 8.97
C VAL A 332 -28.79 -10.63 8.06
N ALA A 333 -29.15 -11.74 7.41
CA ALA A 333 -30.53 -11.94 7.00
C ALA A 333 -31.27 -12.41 8.26
N GLY A 334 -31.81 -11.45 9.02
CA GLY A 334 -32.79 -11.74 10.06
C GLY A 334 -34.01 -12.47 9.47
N PRO A 335 -34.84 -13.13 10.29
CA PRO A 335 -36.06 -13.76 9.81
C PRO A 335 -36.88 -12.70 9.05
N ARG A 336 -37.29 -12.99 7.82
CA ARG A 336 -38.29 -12.15 7.13
C ARG A 336 -39.47 -12.01 8.09
N PRO A 337 -39.85 -10.80 8.53
CA PRO A 337 -41.08 -10.65 9.31
C PRO A 337 -42.22 -11.16 8.42
N ALA A 338 -43.03 -12.06 8.98
CA ALA A 338 -44.27 -12.49 8.36
C ALA A 338 -45.01 -11.24 7.87
N ARG A 339 -45.50 -11.24 6.62
CA ARG A 339 -46.37 -10.19 6.10
C ARG A 339 -47.51 -10.00 7.09
N ARG A 340 -47.43 -8.98 7.95
CA ARG A 340 -48.57 -8.48 8.70
C ARG A 340 -49.50 -7.87 7.65
N GLY A 341 -50.55 -8.61 7.30
CA GLY A 341 -51.73 -8.00 6.71
C GLY A 341 -52.20 -6.85 7.61
N PRO A 342 -52.77 -5.79 7.04
CA PRO A 342 -53.11 -4.60 7.81
C PRO A 342 -54.12 -4.96 8.91
N LEU A 343 -53.69 -4.83 10.16
CA LEU A 343 -54.57 -4.85 11.32
C LEU A 343 -55.40 -3.58 11.31
N ARG A 344 -56.70 -3.79 11.09
CA ARG A 344 -57.78 -2.81 11.13
C ARG A 344 -57.89 -2.24 12.55
N ALA A 345 -57.75 -0.93 12.72
CA ALA A 345 -58.04 -0.26 13.99
C ALA A 345 -59.57 -0.13 14.18
N PRO A 346 -60.12 -0.41 15.37
CA PRO A 346 -61.54 -0.18 15.66
C PRO A 346 -61.77 1.27 16.09
N GLY A 347 -62.72 1.93 15.42
CA GLY A 347 -63.46 3.07 15.98
C GLY A 347 -63.08 4.46 15.45
N GLN A 348 -63.70 4.89 14.34
CA GLN A 348 -64.47 6.14 14.20
C GLN A 348 -65.01 6.28 12.76
N PRO A 349 -66.09 7.06 12.52
CA PRO A 349 -67.24 6.61 11.72
C PRO A 349 -67.16 6.87 10.20
N VAL A 350 -68.09 6.19 9.54
CA VAL A 350 -68.36 6.05 8.11
C VAL A 350 -68.62 7.40 7.41
N GLY A 351 -67.96 7.61 6.27
CA GLY A 351 -68.34 8.58 5.25
C GLY A 351 -68.12 8.00 3.86
N THR A 352 -69.20 7.51 3.25
CA THR A 352 -69.27 6.95 1.90
C THR A 352 -69.03 8.01 0.83
N ARG A 353 -68.19 7.71 -0.17
CA ARG A 353 -68.38 8.21 -1.55
C ARG A 353 -68.04 7.14 -2.60
N PRO A 354 -68.80 7.04 -3.71
CA PRO A 354 -68.76 5.90 -4.63
C PRO A 354 -68.03 6.19 -5.96
N GLY A 355 -67.71 5.11 -6.68
CA GLY A 355 -67.81 5.04 -8.15
C GLY A 355 -66.55 5.36 -8.97
N GLY A 356 -65.92 4.33 -9.56
CA GLY A 356 -65.21 4.50 -10.84
C GLY A 356 -66.20 4.40 -12.02
N PRO A 357 -65.77 4.07 -13.25
CA PRO A 357 -64.53 4.41 -13.96
C PRO A 357 -64.81 4.92 -15.42
N ALA A 358 -63.78 5.03 -16.26
CA ALA A 358 -63.75 4.89 -17.74
C ALA A 358 -63.53 6.14 -18.64
N GLY A 359 -62.73 5.91 -19.69
CA GLY A 359 -62.55 6.72 -20.92
C GLY A 359 -61.47 7.80 -20.80
N GLY A 360 -60.52 8.00 -21.72
CA GLY A 360 -60.24 7.51 -23.06
C GLY A 360 -59.44 8.58 -23.83
N ILE A 361 -58.61 8.16 -24.80
CA ILE A 361 -58.38 8.81 -26.11
C ILE A 361 -57.45 10.05 -26.20
N LEU A 362 -56.38 9.89 -27.03
CA LEU A 362 -55.60 10.84 -27.86
C LEU A 362 -54.92 12.05 -27.16
N ARG A 363 -53.76 12.59 -27.56
CA ARG A 363 -53.20 12.83 -28.90
C ARG A 363 -51.71 13.22 -28.81
N ALA A 364 -50.99 12.99 -29.90
CA ALA A 364 -49.61 13.39 -30.18
C ALA A 364 -49.37 14.92 -30.16
N ARG A 365 -48.12 15.33 -29.89
CA ARG A 365 -47.34 16.34 -30.65
C ARG A 365 -45.97 16.55 -29.96
N GLY A 366 -44.89 16.32 -30.69
CA GLY A 366 -43.56 16.80 -30.31
C GLY A 366 -43.40 18.29 -30.63
N PRO A 367 -42.31 18.93 -30.15
CA PRO A 367 -41.81 20.16 -30.74
C PRO A 367 -40.45 19.95 -31.43
N PRO A 368 -40.12 20.81 -32.40
CA PRO A 368 -38.88 20.76 -33.18
C PRO A 368 -37.76 21.62 -32.57
N LEU A 369 -36.56 21.39 -33.12
CA LEU A 369 -35.27 22.08 -33.00
C LEU A 369 -34.40 21.73 -31.78
#